data_AF-G0JQ66-F1
#
_entry.id   AF-G0JQ66-F1
#
_cell.length_a   1.000
_cell.length_b   1.000
_cell.length_c   1.000
_cell.angle_alpha   90.00
_cell.angle_beta   90.00
_cell.angle_gamma   90.00
#
_symmetry.space_group_name_H-M   'P 1'
#
loop_
_entity.id
_entity.type
_entity.pdbx_description
1 polymer ?
#
loop_
_entity_poly.entity_id
_entity_poly.type
_entity_poly.pdbx_seq_one_letter_code
_entity_poly.pdbx_strand_id
1 'polypeptide(L)'
;MKTLSALQKYLWIHIHDEVNRCQSCGMPLRFDKNNSPSGRYCSFCHDGTSFIDKNLTLQEMKCKVRKLLSERKVNRFIQLYLIMRLSTLKRWKSV
;
A
#
# COMPACT_ATOMS: atom_id res chain seq x y z
N MET A 1 -11.33 28.24 -5.08
CA MET A 1 -9.85 28.08 -5.02
C MET A 1 -9.48 27.59 -3.63
N LYS A 2 -8.74 26.48 -3.49
CA LYS A 2 -8.23 26.04 -2.18
C LYS A 2 -7.12 27.02 -1.77
N THR A 3 -7.13 27.48 -0.53
CA THR A 3 -6.10 28.38 0.00
C THR A 3 -4.71 27.73 -0.03
N LEU A 4 -3.64 28.53 -0.08
CA LEU A 4 -2.25 28.03 -0.06
C LEU A 4 -1.98 27.07 1.12
N SER A 5 -2.54 27.35 2.30
CA SER A 5 -2.43 26.48 3.47
C SER A 5 -3.14 25.14 3.29
N ALA A 6 -4.32 25.13 2.65
CA ALA A 6 -5.07 23.90 2.36
C ALA A 6 -4.36 23.04 1.30
N LEU A 7 -3.73 23.67 0.29
CA LEU A 7 -2.91 22.98 -0.70
C LEU A 7 -1.65 22.38 -0.07
N GLN A 8 -0.97 23.13 0.80
CA GLN A 8 0.21 22.64 1.51
C GLN A 8 -0.12 21.44 2.40
N LYS A 9 -1.24 21.51 3.15
CA LYS A 9 -1.73 20.38 3.95
C LYS A 9 -2.09 19.17 3.08
N TYR A 10 -2.79 19.39 1.97
CA TYR A 10 -3.16 18.33 1.03
C TYR A 10 -1.93 17.62 0.45
N LEU A 11 -0.96 18.39 -0.05
CA LEU A 11 0.30 17.85 -0.57
C LEU A 11 1.06 17.06 0.48
N TRP A 12 1.18 17.60 1.70
CA TRP A 12 1.86 16.92 2.80
C TRP A 12 1.21 15.57 3.12
N ILE A 13 -0.12 15.51 3.18
CA ILE A 13 -0.86 14.26 3.42
C ILE A 13 -0.55 13.22 2.34
N HIS A 14 -0.60 13.60 1.07
CA HIS A 14 -0.35 12.67 -0.03
C HIS A 14 1.10 12.20 -0.10
N ILE A 15 2.06 13.10 0.14
CA ILE A 15 3.48 12.74 0.22
C ILE A 15 3.73 11.81 1.42
N HIS A 16 3.13 12.11 2.58
CA HIS A 16 3.24 11.28 3.77
C HIS A 16 2.71 9.87 3.52
N ASP A 17 1.52 9.73 2.92
CA ASP A 17 0.94 8.42 2.56
C ASP A 17 1.82 7.66 1.57
N GLU A 18 2.43 8.40 0.64
CA GLU A 18 3.30 7.83 -0.36
C GLU A 18 4.58 7.29 0.29
N VAL A 19 5.23 8.05 1.17
CA VAL A 19 6.43 7.61 1.89
C VAL A 19 6.10 6.48 2.88
N ASN A 20 4.99 6.59 3.61
CA ASN A 20 4.58 5.67 4.68
C ASN A 20 3.54 4.65 4.23
N ARG A 21 3.96 3.80 3.29
CA ARG A 21 3.15 2.69 2.76
C ARG A 21 3.73 1.32 3.09
N CYS A 22 2.86 0.34 3.22
CA CYS A 22 3.21 -1.06 3.41
C CYS A 22 4.10 -1.55 2.27
N GLN A 23 5.28 -2.07 2.62
CA GLN A 23 6.28 -2.55 1.66
C GLN A 23 5.99 -3.98 1.12
N SER A 24 4.75 -4.45 1.28
CA SER A 24 4.24 -5.73 0.77
C SER A 24 3.02 -5.52 -0.14
N CYS A 25 1.98 -4.81 0.32
CA CYS A 25 0.75 -4.58 -0.46
C CYS A 25 0.58 -3.15 -0.99
N GLY A 26 1.45 -2.21 -0.61
CA GLY A 26 1.39 -0.82 -1.06
C GLY A 26 0.32 0.06 -0.39
N MET A 27 -0.44 -0.48 0.58
CA MET A 27 -1.44 0.30 1.32
C MET A 27 -0.77 1.33 2.25
N PRO A 28 -1.21 2.61 2.28
CA PRO A 28 -0.74 3.58 3.26
C PRO A 28 -0.96 3.07 4.69
N LEU A 29 0.07 3.13 5.52
CA LEU A 29 0.05 2.51 6.85
C LEU A 29 -0.95 3.15 7.80
N ARG A 30 -1.29 4.43 7.59
CA ARG A 30 -2.34 5.10 8.38
C ARG A 30 -3.72 4.45 8.29
N PHE A 31 -3.96 3.63 7.27
CA PHE A 31 -5.22 2.90 7.10
C PHE A 31 -5.20 1.51 7.75
N ASP A 32 -4.06 1.12 8.32
CA ASP A 32 -3.96 -0.09 9.12
C ASP A 32 -4.64 0.12 10.48
N LYS A 33 -5.70 -0.65 10.76
CA LYS A 33 -6.49 -0.51 11.98
C LYS A 33 -5.82 -1.14 13.20
N ASN A 34 -5.01 -2.17 12.97
CA ASN A 34 -4.42 -2.95 14.07
C ASN A 34 -3.01 -2.50 14.41
N ASN A 35 -2.49 -1.45 13.74
CA ASN A 35 -1.14 -0.91 13.90
C ASN A 35 -0.07 -1.99 13.96
N SER A 36 0.42 -2.45 12.80
CA SER A 36 1.52 -3.43 12.80
C SER A 36 2.74 -2.92 13.59
N PRO A 37 3.34 -3.76 14.44
CA PRO A 37 4.55 -3.39 15.19
C PRO A 37 5.79 -3.21 14.29
N SER A 38 5.74 -3.67 13.03
CA SER A 38 6.88 -3.65 12.12
C SER A 38 7.22 -2.27 11.55
N GLY A 39 6.31 -1.29 11.64
CA GLY A 39 6.44 0.06 11.08
C GLY A 39 6.60 0.16 9.55
N ARG A 40 6.79 -0.98 8.87
CA ARG A 40 7.05 -1.08 7.42
C ARG A 40 6.00 -1.90 6.67
N TYR A 41 5.27 -2.75 7.37
CA TYR A 41 4.21 -3.59 6.82
C TYR A 41 2.93 -3.33 7.59
N CYS A 42 1.77 -3.53 6.96
CA CYS A 42 0.50 -3.50 7.67
C CYS A 42 0.21 -4.86 8.33
N SER A 43 -0.72 -4.87 9.30
CA SER A 43 -1.11 -6.06 10.04
C SER A 43 -1.67 -7.17 9.15
N PHE A 44 -2.20 -6.83 7.97
CA PHE A 44 -2.70 -7.81 6.99
C PHE A 44 -1.60 -8.53 6.21
N CYS A 45 -0.39 -7.98 6.21
CA CYS A 45 0.75 -8.59 5.52
C CYS A 45 1.70 -9.27 6.51
N HIS A 46 1.89 -8.70 7.70
CA HIS A 46 2.89 -9.14 8.66
C HIS A 46 2.35 -9.02 10.09
N ASP A 47 2.42 -10.12 10.84
CA ASP A 47 1.90 -10.19 12.22
C ASP A 47 2.85 -9.57 13.27
N GLY A 48 4.06 -9.21 12.85
CA GLY A 48 5.12 -8.65 13.70
C GLY A 48 6.33 -9.57 13.82
N THR A 49 6.11 -10.87 13.63
CA THR A 49 7.16 -11.90 13.62
C THR A 49 7.43 -12.41 12.21
N SER A 50 6.39 -12.63 11.41
CA SER A 50 6.50 -13.17 10.06
C SER A 50 5.38 -12.70 9.13
N PHE A 51 5.58 -12.92 7.82
CA PHE A 51 4.51 -12.73 6.85
C PHE A 51 3.41 -13.75 7.07
N ILE A 52 2.16 -13.29 7.10
CA ILE A 52 0.98 -14.15 7.27
C ILE A 52 0.90 -15.16 6.12
N ASP A 53 1.05 -14.67 4.89
CA ASP A 53 1.09 -15.51 3.70
C ASP A 53 2.55 -15.67 3.21
N LYS A 54 3.32 -16.62 3.77
CA LYS A 54 4.76 -16.79 3.47
C LYS A 54 5.04 -17.21 2.03
N ASN A 55 4.20 -18.08 1.47
CA ASN A 55 4.37 -18.63 0.12
C ASN A 55 3.74 -17.75 -0.98
N LEU A 56 3.12 -16.63 -0.60
CA LEU A 56 2.44 -15.76 -1.54
C LEU A 56 3.44 -15.14 -2.52
N THR A 57 3.16 -15.30 -3.79
CA THR A 57 3.93 -14.75 -4.91
C THR A 57 3.51 -13.31 -5.23
N LEU A 58 4.37 -12.59 -5.98
CA LEU A 58 4.05 -11.26 -6.46
C LEU A 58 2.77 -11.25 -7.35
N GLN A 59 2.58 -12.29 -8.17
CA GLN A 59 1.40 -12.37 -9.04
C GLN A 59 0.11 -12.55 -8.24
N GLU A 60 0.13 -13.41 -7.23
CA GLU A 60 -1.02 -13.57 -6.33
C GLU A 60 -1.31 -12.28 -5.55
N MET A 61 -0.28 -11.56 -5.10
CA MET A 61 -0.48 -10.26 -4.46
C MET A 61 -1.08 -9.23 -5.43
N LYS A 62 -0.62 -9.19 -6.69
CA LYS A 62 -1.22 -8.33 -7.74
C LYS A 62 -2.69 -8.66 -7.94
N CYS A 63 -3.07 -9.94 -7.95
CA CYS A 63 -4.46 -10.37 -8.03
C CYS A 63 -5.28 -9.95 -6.79
N LYS A 64 -4.75 -10.15 -5.58
CA LYS A 64 -5.37 -9.75 -4.31
C LYS A 64 -5.64 -8.24 -4.28
N VAL A 65 -4.64 -7.43 -4.60
CA VAL A 65 -4.75 -5.96 -4.64
C VAL A 65 -5.72 -5.52 -5.74
N ARG A 66 -5.67 -6.11 -6.93
CA ARG A 66 -6.61 -5.81 -8.03
C ARG A 66 -8.05 -6.04 -7.60
N LYS A 67 -8.34 -7.18 -6.96
CA LYS A 67 -9.68 -7.51 -6.45
C LYS A 67 -10.16 -6.45 -5.46
N LEU A 68 -9.34 -6.11 -4.46
CA LEU A 68 -9.66 -5.10 -3.45
C LEU A 68 -9.90 -3.70 -4.05
N LEU A 69 -9.12 -3.30 -5.06
CA LEU A 69 -9.29 -2.00 -5.71
C LEU A 69 -10.55 -1.93 -6.57
N SER A 70 -10.90 -3.04 -7.24
CA SER A 70 -12.16 -3.17 -7.98
C SER A 70 -13.38 -3.11 -7.07
N GLU A 71 -13.36 -3.81 -5.93
CA GLU A 71 -14.43 -3.76 -4.92
C GLU A 71 -14.64 -2.33 -4.39
N ARG A 72 -13.56 -1.55 -4.30
CA ARG A 72 -13.59 -0.13 -3.89
C ARG A 72 -13.89 0.84 -5.03
N LYS A 73 -14.20 0.35 -6.23
CA LYS A 73 -14.52 1.17 -7.43
C LYS A 73 -13.43 2.19 -7.76
N VAL A 74 -12.16 1.84 -7.53
CA VAL A 74 -11.02 2.70 -7.88
C VAL A 74 -10.90 2.79 -9.40
N ASN A 75 -10.56 3.97 -9.93
CA ASN A 75 -10.35 4.16 -11.38
C ASN A 75 -9.27 3.19 -11.92
N ARG A 76 -9.55 2.54 -13.04
CA ARG A 76 -8.68 1.54 -13.70
C ARG A 76 -7.24 2.00 -13.91
N PHE A 77 -7.01 3.28 -14.24
CA PHE A 77 -5.64 3.81 -14.39
C PHE A 77 -4.87 3.82 -13.06
N ILE A 78 -5.54 4.21 -11.98
CA ILE A 78 -4.98 4.19 -10.62
C ILE A 78 -4.73 2.75 -10.19
N GLN A 79 -5.66 1.84 -10.48
CA GLN A 79 -5.47 0.42 -10.18
C GLN A 79 -4.21 -0.12 -10.86
N LEU A 80 -4.06 0.16 -12.15
CA LEU A 80 -2.91 -0.28 -12.93
C LEU A 80 -1.59 0.28 -12.37
N TYR A 81 -1.54 1.57 -12.03
CA TYR A 81 -0.38 2.19 -11.37
C TYR A 81 -0.02 1.47 -10.06
N LEU A 82 -1.00 1.29 -9.16
CA LEU A 82 -0.79 0.65 -7.86
C LEU A 82 -0.32 -0.80 -8.00
N ILE A 83 -0.88 -1.56 -8.95
CA ILE A 83 -0.51 -2.95 -9.21
C ILE A 83 0.89 -3.06 -9.81
N MET A 84 1.23 -2.22 -10.79
CA MET A 84 2.57 -2.21 -11.40
C MET A 84 3.63 -1.89 -10.36
N ARG A 85 3.34 -0.94 -9.47
CA ARG A 85 4.26 -0.51 -8.43
C ARG A 85 4.60 -1.59 -7.41
N LEU A 86 3.77 -2.63 -7.25
CA LEU A 86 4.05 -3.70 -6.27
C LEU A 86 5.41 -4.35 -6.49
N SER A 87 5.89 -4.51 -7.73
CA SER A 87 7.23 -5.08 -8.00
C SER A 87 8.38 -4.25 -7.42
N THR A 88 8.16 -2.96 -7.15
CA THR A 88 9.19 -2.06 -6.60
C THR A 88 9.31 -2.11 -5.08
N LEU A 89 8.37 -2.77 -4.40
CA LEU A 89 8.33 -2.82 -2.93
C LEU A 89 9.35 -3.82 -2.38
N LYS A 90 9.84 -3.57 -1.16
CA LYS A 90 10.95 -4.34 -0.55
C LYS A 90 10.71 -5.86 -0.52
N ARG A 91 9.47 -6.31 -0.30
CA ARG A 91 9.14 -7.75 -0.31
C ARG A 91 9.40 -8.41 -1.67
N TRP A 92 9.24 -7.66 -2.75
CA TRP A 92 9.18 -8.21 -4.12
C TRP A 92 10.37 -7.80 -4.99
N LYS A 93 11.20 -6.85 -4.52
CA LYS A 93 12.37 -6.33 -5.24
C LYS A 93 13.45 -7.39 -5.49
N SER A 94 13.39 -8.54 -4.81
CA SER A 94 14.38 -9.61 -4.90
C SER A 94 13.98 -10.78 -5.81
N VAL A 95 12.90 -10.63 -6.58
CA VAL A 95 12.41 -11.65 -7.54
C VAL A 95 12.73 -11.22 -8.96
#